data_AF-A0A519TC74-F1
#
_entry.id   AF-A0A519TC74-F1
#
_cell.length_a   1.000
_cell.length_b   1.000
_cell.length_c   1.000
_cell.angle_alpha   90.00
_cell.angle_beta   90.00
_cell.angle_gamma   90.00
#
_symmetry.space_group_name_H-M   'P 1'
#
loop_
_entity.id
_entity.type
_entity.pdbx_description
1 polymer ?
#
loop_
_entity_poly.entity_id
_entity_poly.type
_entity_poly.pdbx_seq_one_letter_code
_entity_poly.pdbx_strand_id
1 'polypeptide(L)'
;YGGTGMQSTNYTSVHFLRGRQTTNSAGLVSFTSIFPGWYSGRATHIHVHVYNANGTSLKVTQIAFPEGTGTAVAAVNGYAKGLSGYTYNKSDNVFSDDTAGIEIATVTGSTSAGFVLTMNIAV
;
A
#
# COMPACT_ATOMS: atom_id res chain seq x y z
N TYR A 1 -6.53 -0.81 13.72
CA TYR A 1 -5.10 -0.53 13.51
C TYR A 1 -4.50 -0.15 14.84
N GLY A 2 -3.67 -1.03 15.41
CA GLY A 2 -2.95 -0.77 16.65
C GLY A 2 -3.45 -1.55 17.87
N GLY A 3 -2.59 -1.62 18.90
CA GLY A 3 -2.83 -2.35 20.14
C GLY A 3 -2.62 -3.87 20.04
N THR A 4 -1.94 -4.35 19.00
CA THR A 4 -1.65 -5.78 18.77
C THR A 4 -0.15 -6.03 18.70
N GLY A 5 0.27 -7.30 18.73
CA GLY A 5 1.69 -7.66 18.61
C GLY A 5 2.36 -7.14 17.33
N MET A 6 1.61 -6.98 16.23
CA MET A 6 2.13 -6.46 14.95
C MET A 6 2.19 -4.93 14.88
N GLN A 7 1.39 -4.22 15.69
CA GLN A 7 1.37 -2.75 15.74
C GLN A 7 1.07 -2.31 17.18
N SER A 8 2.12 -2.05 17.95
CA SER A 8 2.01 -1.79 19.40
C SER A 8 1.29 -0.48 19.72
N THR A 9 1.50 0.57 18.93
CA THR A 9 0.82 1.86 19.12
C THR A 9 -0.63 1.79 18.65
N ASN A 10 -1.54 2.29 19.49
CA ASN A 10 -2.96 2.37 19.16
C ASN A 10 -3.27 3.67 18.40
N TYR A 11 -3.77 3.54 17.17
CA TYR A 11 -4.16 4.65 16.30
C TYR A 11 -5.66 4.63 15.96
N THR A 12 -6.51 4.04 16.81
CA THR A 12 -7.96 3.97 16.55
C THR A 12 -8.67 5.32 16.67
N SER A 13 -8.12 6.28 17.42
CA SER A 13 -8.69 7.62 17.60
C SER A 13 -8.25 8.64 16.53
N VAL A 14 -7.41 8.23 15.58
CA VAL A 14 -6.83 9.13 14.57
C VAL A 14 -7.11 8.65 13.16
N HIS A 15 -7.17 9.60 12.24
CA HIS A 15 -7.57 9.36 10.85
C HIS A 15 -6.54 9.78 9.82
N PHE A 16 -5.29 10.03 10.22
CA PHE A 16 -4.21 10.27 9.26
C PHE A 16 -4.05 9.05 8.33
N LEU A 17 -3.63 9.32 7.08
CA LEU A 17 -3.40 8.28 6.06
C LEU A 17 -4.65 7.41 5.78
N ARG A 18 -5.85 7.97 5.98
CA ARG A 18 -7.14 7.38 5.61
C ARG A 18 -7.89 8.37 4.73
N GLY A 19 -8.52 7.88 3.67
CA GLY A 19 -9.31 8.71 2.77
C GLY A 19 -10.37 7.90 2.04
N ARG A 20 -11.43 8.58 1.62
CA ARG A 20 -12.48 8.04 0.76
C ARG A 20 -12.77 9.04 -0.33
N GLN A 21 -12.91 8.56 -1.55
CA GLN A 21 -13.19 9.36 -2.75
C GLN A 21 -14.14 8.57 -3.65
N THR A 22 -14.87 9.28 -4.50
CA THR A 22 -15.72 8.68 -5.55
C THR A 22 -14.93 8.67 -6.86
N THR A 23 -14.98 7.56 -7.59
CA THR A 23 -14.38 7.49 -8.93
C THR A 23 -15.07 8.46 -9.89
N ASN A 24 -14.30 9.01 -10.83
CA ASN A 24 -14.88 9.83 -11.90
C ASN A 24 -15.56 8.95 -12.97
N SER A 25 -16.07 9.57 -14.04
CA SER A 25 -16.76 8.87 -15.13
C SER A 25 -15.87 7.87 -15.90
N ALA A 26 -14.54 7.95 -15.76
CA ALA A 26 -13.59 7.00 -16.32
C ALA A 26 -13.16 5.91 -15.32
N GLY A 27 -13.76 5.85 -14.12
CA GLY A 27 -13.40 4.88 -13.08
C GLY A 27 -12.13 5.26 -12.31
N LEU A 28 -11.59 6.46 -12.50
CA LEU A 28 -10.33 6.89 -11.87
C LEU A 28 -10.56 7.60 -10.55
N VAL A 29 -9.63 7.39 -9.62
CA VAL A 29 -9.54 8.10 -8.34
C VAL A 29 -8.08 8.40 -8.03
N SER A 30 -7.82 9.49 -7.32
CA SER A 30 -6.46 9.86 -6.92
C SER A 30 -6.42 10.27 -5.46
N PHE A 31 -5.33 9.89 -4.80
CA PHE A 31 -5.03 10.26 -3.42
C PHE A 31 -3.61 10.85 -3.38
N THR A 32 -3.43 11.92 -2.61
CA THR A 32 -2.10 12.40 -2.23
C THR A 32 -1.80 11.91 -0.84
N SER A 33 -0.68 11.23 -0.66
CA SER A 33 -0.24 10.65 0.61
C SER A 33 1.30 10.65 0.67
N ILE A 34 1.84 10.21 1.79
CA ILE A 34 3.26 9.85 1.91
C ILE A 34 3.47 8.39 1.49
N PHE A 35 4.72 8.04 1.15
CA PHE A 35 5.09 6.64 0.92
C PHE A 35 4.93 5.84 2.22
N PRO A 36 4.27 4.68 2.22
CA PRO A 36 3.99 3.93 3.44
C PRO A 36 5.26 3.35 4.06
N GLY A 37 5.30 3.33 5.39
CA GLY A 37 6.30 2.56 6.14
C GLY A 37 5.94 1.06 6.19
N TRP A 38 6.83 0.26 6.79
CA TRP A 38 6.64 -1.18 6.96
C TRP A 38 6.69 -1.60 8.44
N TYR A 39 6.06 -2.72 8.75
CA TYR A 39 6.07 -3.36 10.07
C TYR A 39 6.40 -4.84 9.95
N SER A 40 6.93 -5.44 11.02
CA SER A 40 7.44 -6.81 10.97
C SER A 40 6.35 -7.80 10.54
N GLY A 41 6.73 -8.75 9.68
CA GLY A 41 5.84 -9.79 9.18
C GLY A 41 5.02 -9.40 7.97
N ARG A 42 5.11 -8.14 7.49
CA ARG A 42 4.39 -7.68 6.30
C ARG A 42 5.26 -6.82 5.37
N ALA A 43 5.06 -6.97 4.07
CA ALA A 43 5.61 -6.11 3.03
C ALA A 43 4.99 -4.71 3.10
N THR A 44 5.60 -3.75 2.41
CA THR A 44 5.04 -2.39 2.29
C THR A 44 3.76 -2.44 1.47
N HIS A 45 2.66 -1.89 1.98
CA HIS A 45 1.36 -1.95 1.29
C HIS A 45 0.42 -0.77 1.58
N ILE A 46 -0.56 -0.61 0.69
CA ILE A 46 -1.75 0.25 0.89
C ILE A 46 -2.99 -0.63 0.93
N HIS A 47 -3.91 -0.37 1.86
CA HIS A 47 -5.21 -1.05 1.89
C HIS A 47 -6.22 -0.38 0.97
N VAL A 48 -7.01 -1.18 0.26
CA VAL A 48 -8.09 -0.69 -0.60
C VAL A 48 -9.38 -1.43 -0.32
N HIS A 49 -10.47 -0.67 -0.22
CA HIS A 49 -11.83 -1.19 -0.13
C HIS A 49 -12.72 -0.43 -1.11
N VAL A 50 -13.23 -1.14 -2.12
CA VAL A 50 -14.11 -0.58 -3.15
C VAL A 50 -15.57 -0.89 -2.83
N TYR A 51 -16.41 0.13 -2.94
CA TYR A 51 -17.86 0.04 -2.76
C TYR A 51 -18.57 0.54 -4.02
N ASN A 52 -19.74 -0.01 -4.34
CA ASN A 52 -20.65 0.62 -5.30
C ASN A 52 -21.36 1.84 -4.68
N ALA A 53 -22.17 2.54 -5.48
CA ALA A 53 -22.91 3.72 -5.05
C ALA A 53 -23.92 3.45 -3.91
N ASN A 54 -24.40 2.20 -3.78
CA ASN A 54 -25.32 1.78 -2.72
C ASN A 54 -24.59 1.40 -1.42
N GLY A 55 -23.26 1.52 -1.37
CA GLY A 55 -22.45 1.12 -0.23
C GLY A 55 -22.22 -0.39 -0.12
N THR A 56 -22.55 -1.18 -1.15
CA THR A 56 -22.21 -2.60 -1.20
C THR A 56 -20.71 -2.75 -1.40
N SER A 57 -20.07 -3.57 -0.56
CA SER A 57 -18.66 -3.95 -0.72
C SER A 57 -18.48 -4.76 -2.00
N LEU A 58 -17.60 -4.30 -2.89
CA LEU A 58 -17.27 -4.99 -4.13
C LEU A 58 -15.95 -5.75 -4.01
N LYS A 59 -14.92 -5.10 -3.47
CA LYS A 59 -13.57 -5.66 -3.40
C LYS A 59 -12.84 -5.14 -2.16
N VAL A 60 -12.18 -6.05 -1.45
CA VAL A 60 -11.17 -5.74 -0.42
C VAL A 60 -9.85 -6.34 -0.91
N THR A 61 -8.82 -5.52 -1.00
CA THR A 61 -7.50 -5.93 -1.50
C THR A 61 -6.42 -5.03 -0.90
N GLN A 62 -5.16 -5.34 -1.20
CA GLN A 62 -4.00 -4.56 -0.81
C GLN A 62 -3.13 -4.32 -2.03
N ILE A 63 -2.46 -3.18 -2.07
CA ILE A 63 -1.53 -2.82 -3.14
C ILE A 63 -0.12 -2.98 -2.59
N ALA A 64 0.64 -3.91 -3.16
CA ALA A 64 2.07 -4.07 -2.94
C ALA A 64 2.88 -3.13 -3.84
N PHE A 65 4.17 -3.01 -3.52
CA PHE A 65 5.11 -2.15 -4.25
C PHE A 65 6.19 -3.00 -4.94
N PRO A 66 6.79 -2.51 -6.04
CA PRO A 66 8.01 -3.10 -6.58
C PRO A 66 9.12 -3.08 -5.54
N GLU A 67 9.87 -4.18 -5.44
CA GLU A 67 10.96 -4.36 -4.47
C GLU A 67 12.30 -4.62 -5.17
N GLY A 68 13.39 -4.37 -4.45
CA GLY A 68 14.77 -4.57 -4.95
C GLY A 68 15.46 -3.26 -5.33
N THR A 69 16.65 -3.38 -5.90
CA THR A 69 17.51 -2.24 -6.24
C THR A 69 16.81 -1.27 -7.20
N GLY A 70 16.89 0.04 -6.90
CA GLY A 70 16.31 1.09 -7.74
C GLY A 70 14.80 1.33 -7.53
N THR A 71 14.14 0.55 -6.66
CA THR A 71 12.72 0.74 -6.35
C THR A 71 12.47 1.82 -5.30
N ALA A 72 11.24 2.32 -5.25
CA ALA A 72 10.83 3.28 -4.23
C ALA A 72 10.94 2.70 -2.81
N VAL A 73 10.68 1.39 -2.62
CA VAL A 73 10.86 0.71 -1.32
C VAL A 73 12.32 0.80 -0.87
N ALA A 74 13.27 0.53 -1.77
CA ALA A 74 14.70 0.63 -1.48
C ALA A 74 15.15 2.09 -1.28
N ALA A 75 14.55 3.06 -1.99
CA ALA A 75 14.89 4.47 -1.87
C ALA A 75 14.37 5.11 -0.58
N VAL A 76 13.16 4.75 -0.15
CA VAL A 76 12.52 5.29 1.06
C VAL A 76 12.94 4.51 2.32
N ASN A 77 13.42 3.28 2.16
CA ASN A 77 14.12 2.44 3.14
C ASN A 77 13.59 2.55 4.59
N GLY A 78 12.26 2.64 4.73
CA GLY A 78 11.56 2.74 6.02
C GLY A 78 11.92 3.96 6.89
N TYR A 79 12.24 5.13 6.30
CA TYR A 79 12.42 6.43 6.97
C TYR A 79 13.44 6.49 8.13
N ALA A 80 14.39 5.53 8.17
CA ALA A 80 15.60 5.39 9.02
C ALA A 80 15.78 3.94 9.50
N LYS A 81 14.70 3.16 9.56
CA LYS A 81 14.70 1.78 10.06
C LYS A 81 15.51 0.82 9.17
N GLY A 82 15.65 1.14 7.90
CA GLY A 82 16.24 0.23 6.92
C GLY A 82 15.26 -0.88 6.50
N LEU A 83 15.77 -1.86 5.76
CA LEU A 83 15.06 -3.11 5.39
C LEU A 83 15.47 -4.31 6.27
N SER A 84 16.23 -4.10 7.34
CA SER A 84 16.57 -5.20 8.26
C SER A 84 15.30 -5.72 8.93
N GLY A 85 14.96 -7.00 8.71
CA GLY A 85 13.71 -7.61 9.18
C GLY A 85 12.48 -7.28 8.32
N TYR A 86 12.67 -6.68 7.15
CA TYR A 86 11.60 -6.46 6.18
C TYR A 86 11.11 -7.79 5.59
N THR A 87 9.80 -7.94 5.49
CA THR A 87 9.16 -9.07 4.81
C THR A 87 8.92 -8.69 3.36
N TYR A 88 9.59 -9.35 2.42
CA TYR A 88 9.38 -9.10 0.98
C TYR A 88 8.06 -9.69 0.49
N ASN A 89 7.51 -9.17 -0.61
CA ASN A 89 6.24 -9.61 -1.21
C ASN A 89 6.16 -11.14 -1.34
N LYS A 90 7.23 -11.79 -1.83
CA LYS A 90 7.29 -13.26 -2.00
C LYS A 90 7.20 -14.05 -0.68
N SER A 91 7.43 -13.40 0.46
CA SER A 91 7.37 -13.99 1.79
C SER A 91 6.24 -13.42 2.65
N ASP A 92 5.46 -12.47 2.13
CA ASP A 92 4.29 -11.90 2.80
C ASP A 92 3.09 -12.84 2.60
N ASN A 93 2.35 -13.12 3.68
CA ASN A 93 1.22 -14.05 3.64
C ASN A 93 0.01 -13.56 2.84
N VAL A 94 0.02 -12.32 2.35
CA VAL A 94 -0.99 -11.72 1.47
C VAL A 94 -0.52 -11.68 0.01
N PHE A 95 0.79 -11.52 -0.24
CA PHE A 95 1.30 -11.30 -1.61
C PHE A 95 2.11 -12.48 -2.15
N SER A 96 2.43 -13.48 -1.33
CA SER A 96 3.29 -14.61 -1.74
C SER A 96 2.69 -15.48 -2.86
N ASP A 97 1.37 -15.45 -3.02
CA ASP A 97 0.62 -16.14 -4.07
C ASP A 97 0.30 -15.26 -5.29
N ASP A 98 0.66 -13.97 -5.27
CA ASP A 98 0.55 -13.07 -6.44
C ASP A 98 1.64 -13.36 -7.48
N THR A 99 1.52 -14.51 -8.13
CA THR A 99 2.44 -14.97 -9.17
C THR A 99 2.31 -14.17 -10.48
N ALA A 100 1.19 -13.47 -10.67
CA ALA A 100 0.91 -12.66 -11.86
C ALA A 100 1.26 -11.18 -11.69
N GLY A 101 1.62 -10.74 -10.48
CA GLY A 101 1.90 -9.34 -10.16
C GLY A 101 0.68 -8.43 -10.26
N ILE A 102 -0.52 -8.98 -10.06
CA ILE A 102 -1.79 -8.23 -10.21
C ILE A 102 -2.13 -7.38 -8.99
N GLU A 103 -1.39 -7.52 -7.88
CA GLU A 103 -1.49 -6.67 -6.69
C GLU A 103 -0.27 -5.75 -6.52
N ILE A 104 0.70 -5.82 -7.44
CA ILE A 104 1.91 -4.97 -7.45
C ILE A 104 1.68 -3.73 -8.32
N ALA A 105 1.75 -2.55 -7.71
CA ALA A 105 1.58 -1.31 -8.46
C ALA A 105 2.77 -0.96 -9.36
N THR A 106 2.50 -0.16 -10.39
CA THR A 106 3.56 0.55 -11.12
C THR A 106 3.93 1.82 -10.37
N VAL A 107 5.22 2.01 -10.09
CA VAL A 107 5.72 3.17 -9.34
C VAL A 107 6.81 3.88 -10.14
N THR A 108 6.67 5.19 -10.28
CA THR A 108 7.64 6.07 -10.96
C THR A 108 7.98 7.27 -10.08
N GLY A 109 9.05 7.99 -10.43
CA GLY A 109 9.49 9.18 -9.70
C GLY A 109 10.68 8.91 -8.78
N SER A 110 10.89 9.81 -7.81
CA SER A 110 12.05 9.78 -6.92
C SER A 110 11.75 10.46 -5.58
N THR A 111 12.69 10.38 -4.64
CA THR A 111 12.57 11.07 -3.34
C THR A 111 12.61 12.60 -3.46
N SER A 112 13.19 13.16 -4.53
CA SER A 112 13.24 14.60 -4.78
C SER A 112 12.02 15.13 -5.53
N ALA A 113 11.47 14.34 -6.46
CA ALA A 113 10.31 14.73 -7.28
C ALA A 113 8.96 14.28 -6.70
N GLY A 114 8.98 13.34 -5.74
CA GLY A 114 7.81 12.57 -5.33
C GLY A 114 7.62 11.32 -6.18
N PHE A 115 6.78 10.41 -5.68
CA PHE A 115 6.44 9.17 -6.37
C PHE A 115 5.01 9.22 -6.92
N VAL A 116 4.83 8.65 -8.11
CA VAL A 116 3.51 8.37 -8.69
C VAL A 116 3.29 6.88 -8.69
N LEU A 117 2.24 6.43 -7.99
CA LEU A 117 1.77 5.06 -7.97
C LEU A 117 0.54 4.93 -8.87
N THR A 118 0.54 3.95 -9.77
CA THR A 118 -0.60 3.60 -10.62
C THR A 118 -0.98 2.14 -10.41
N MET A 119 -2.26 1.89 -10.20
CA MET A 119 -2.81 0.55 -10.00
C MET A 119 -4.17 0.42 -10.69
N ASN A 120 -4.35 -0.65 -11.46
CA ASN A 120 -5.66 -1.04 -11.99
C ASN A 120 -6.29 -2.06 -11.05
N ILE A 121 -7.52 -1.81 -10.61
CA ILE A 121 -8.26 -2.72 -9.72
C ILE A 121 -9.52 -3.19 -10.44
N ALA A 122 -9.57 -4.47 -10.77
CA ALA A 122 -10.78 -5.11 -11.28
C ALA A 122 -11.74 -5.43 -10.13
N VAL A 123 -13.01 -5.04 -10.30
CA VAL A 123 -14.11 -5.25 -9.33
C VAL A 123 -15.28 -5.98 -9.95
#